data_AF-A0A2A8V276-F1
#
_entry.id   AF-A0A2A8V276-F1
#
_cell.length_a   1.000
_cell.length_b   1.000
_cell.length_c   1.000
_cell.angle_alpha   90.00
_cell.angle_beta   90.00
_cell.angle_gamma   90.00
#
_symmetry.space_group_name_H-M   'P 1'
#
loop_
_entity.id
_entity.type
_entity.pdbx_description
1 polymer ?
#
loop_
_entity_poly.entity_id
_entity_poly.type
_entity_poly.pdbx_seq_one_letter_code
_entity_poly.pdbx_strand_id
1 'polypeptide(L)'
;MMKLAVTMMLTHFIIFILWIMNSGHLFSFYGITAWIALVGLGFIIQLKLDKVMMVRRLLSISNGWMVFLMGATVLIYFAVSSMP
;
A
#
# COMPACT_ATOMS: atom_id res chain seq x y z
N MET A 1 17.14 7.88 -5.64
CA MET A 1 15.73 8.26 -5.33
C MET A 1 14.74 7.75 -6.36
N MET A 2 14.91 8.01 -7.67
CA MET A 2 13.97 7.52 -8.70
C MET A 2 13.85 5.99 -8.73
N LYS A 3 14.96 5.25 -8.71
CA LYS A 3 14.94 3.77 -8.67
C LYS A 3 14.13 3.25 -7.48
N LEU A 4 14.36 3.79 -6.28
CA LEU A 4 13.63 3.43 -5.06
C LEU A 4 12.12 3.71 -5.19
N ALA A 5 11.74 4.82 -5.81
CA ALA A 5 10.35 5.17 -6.06
C ALA A 5 9.65 4.11 -6.94
N VAL A 6 10.32 3.68 -8.01
CA VAL A 6 9.80 2.67 -8.93
C VAL A 6 9.72 1.31 -8.25
N THR A 7 10.76 0.90 -7.51
CA THR A 7 10.72 -0.32 -6.69
C THR A 7 9.54 -0.29 -5.72
N MET A 8 9.30 0.85 -5.07
CA MET A 8 8.18 1.01 -4.15
C MET A 8 6.82 0.84 -4.84
N MET A 9 6.65 1.43 -6.02
CA MET A 9 5.43 1.25 -6.82
C MET A 9 5.20 -0.22 -7.21
N LEU A 10 6.26 -0.94 -7.57
CA LEU A 10 6.17 -2.39 -7.85
C LEU A 10 5.76 -3.17 -6.61
N THR A 11 6.32 -2.85 -5.45
CA THR A 11 5.93 -3.49 -4.17
C THR A 11 4.46 -3.22 -3.85
N HIS A 12 3.97 -1.99 -4.05
CA HIS A 12 2.54 -1.67 -3.90
C HIS A 12 1.67 -2.48 -4.85
N PHE A 13 2.11 -2.70 -6.09
CA PHE A 13 1.39 -3.52 -7.05
C PHE A 13 1.31 -4.99 -6.60
N ILE A 14 2.39 -5.54 -6.04
CA ILE A 14 2.39 -6.89 -5.44
C ILE A 14 1.39 -6.96 -4.28
N ILE A 15 1.40 -5.97 -3.37
CA ILE A 15 0.43 -5.92 -2.27
C ILE A 15 -1.00 -5.88 -2.80
N PHE A 16 -1.26 -5.10 -3.85
CA PHE A 16 -2.59 -5.04 -4.47
C PHE A 16 -3.04 -6.40 -5.02
N ILE A 17 -2.15 -7.15 -5.68
CA ILE A 17 -2.46 -8.51 -6.14
C ILE A 17 -2.76 -9.43 -4.96
N LEU A 18 -1.92 -9.40 -3.91
CA LEU A 18 -2.13 -10.20 -2.70
C LEU A 18 -3.47 -9.86 -2.02
N TRP A 19 -3.87 -8.60 -2.05
CA TRP A 19 -5.14 -8.12 -1.54
C TRP A 19 -6.33 -8.66 -2.34
N ILE A 20 -6.28 -8.57 -3.68
CA ILE A 20 -7.32 -9.13 -4.56
C ILE A 20 -7.48 -10.63 -4.34
N MET A 21 -6.36 -11.35 -4.15
CA MET A 21 -6.36 -12.79 -3.93
C MET A 21 -6.83 -13.19 -2.52
N ASN A 22 -7.22 -12.23 -1.68
CA ASN A 22 -7.51 -12.44 -0.27
C ASN A 22 -6.40 -13.26 0.44
N SER A 23 -5.13 -12.94 0.18
CA SER A 23 -4.01 -13.79 0.58
C SER A 23 -3.78 -13.77 2.09
N GLY A 24 -3.76 -14.95 2.71
CA GLY A 24 -3.45 -15.12 4.13
C GLY A 24 -2.06 -14.58 4.53
N HIS A 25 -1.10 -14.50 3.60
CA HIS A 25 0.19 -13.87 3.87
C HIS A 25 0.06 -12.37 4.14
N LEU A 26 -0.77 -11.67 3.35
CA LEU A 26 -1.00 -10.23 3.52
C LEU A 26 -1.80 -9.94 4.79
N PHE A 27 -2.83 -10.73 5.08
CA PHE A 27 -3.71 -10.54 6.24
C PHE A 27 -3.20 -11.19 7.53
N SER A 28 -2.02 -11.83 7.50
CA SER A 28 -1.31 -12.24 8.71
C SER A 28 -0.82 -11.01 9.49
N PHE A 29 -0.58 -11.17 10.79
CA PHE A 29 -0.01 -10.11 11.62
C PHE A 29 1.27 -9.49 11.03
N TYR A 30 2.17 -10.35 10.53
CA TYR A 30 3.41 -9.93 9.88
C TYR A 30 3.15 -9.19 8.55
N GLY A 31 2.19 -9.68 7.75
CA GLY A 31 1.81 -9.06 6.48
C GLY A 31 1.24 -7.66 6.66
N ILE A 32 0.31 -7.49 7.61
CA ILE A 32 -0.29 -6.19 7.93
C ILE A 32 0.78 -5.23 8.45
N THR A 33 1.64 -5.68 9.35
CA THR A 33 2.73 -4.85 9.90
C THR A 33 3.70 -4.41 8.80
N ALA A 34 4.10 -5.33 7.91
CA ALA A 34 4.94 -5.02 6.76
C ALA A 34 4.27 -4.04 5.80
N TRP A 35 2.97 -4.21 5.54
CA TRP A 35 2.20 -3.30 4.69
C TRP A 35 2.17 -1.88 5.26
N ILE A 36 1.90 -1.70 6.56
CA ILE A 36 1.93 -0.39 7.23
C ILE A 36 3.33 0.24 7.11
N ALA A 37 4.38 -0.52 7.38
CA ALA A 37 5.76 -0.04 7.26
C ALA A 37 6.09 0.42 5.83
N LEU A 38 5.66 -0.36 4.83
CA LEU A 38 5.86 -0.03 3.42
C LEU A 38 5.14 1.28 3.06
N VAL A 39 3.88 1.46 3.45
CA VAL A 39 3.18 2.73 3.21
C VAL A 39 3.94 3.91 3.82
N GLY A 40 4.42 3.78 5.06
CA GLY A 40 5.23 4.82 5.71
C GLY A 40 6.51 5.15 4.93
N LEU A 41 7.24 4.12 4.50
CA LEU A 41 8.44 4.28 3.66
C LEU A 41 8.12 4.93 2.31
N GLY A 42 6.99 4.58 1.71
CA GLY A 42 6.51 5.17 0.46
C GLY A 42 6.30 6.68 0.58
N PHE A 43 5.73 7.16 1.69
CA PHE A 43 5.59 8.59 1.96
C PHE A 43 6.94 9.29 2.20
N ILE A 44 7.87 8.66 2.93
CA ILE A 44 9.21 9.22 3.15
C ILE A 44 9.95 9.37 1.81
N ILE A 45 9.88 8.37 0.93
CA ILE A 45 10.50 8.42 -0.40
C ILE A 45 9.84 9.51 -1.25
N GLN A 46 8.52 9.64 -1.20
CA GLN A 46 7.77 10.68 -1.91
C GLN A 46 8.20 12.09 -1.51
N LEU A 47 8.37 12.36 -0.22
CA LEU A 47 8.82 13.67 0.28
C LEU A 47 10.21 14.05 -0.23
N LYS A 48 11.08 13.08 -0.48
CA LYS A 48 12.44 13.31 -0.97
C LYS A 48 12.55 13.38 -2.50
N LEU A 49 11.45 13.26 -3.25
CA LEU A 49 11.41 13.30 -4.72
C LEU A 49 11.01 14.69 -5.23
N ASP A 50 11.79 15.73 -4.94
CA ASP A 50 11.42 17.10 -5.36
C ASP A 50 11.63 17.40 -6.85
N LYS A 51 12.58 16.72 -7.51
CA LYS A 51 12.98 17.07 -8.88
C LYS A 51 12.23 16.33 -9.99
N VAL A 52 11.44 15.30 -9.67
CA VAL A 52 10.81 14.42 -10.66
C VAL A 52 9.30 14.37 -10.45
N MET A 53 8.62 15.40 -10.93
CA MET A 53 7.20 15.65 -10.65
C MET A 53 6.28 14.49 -11.08
N MET A 54 6.54 13.86 -12.23
CA MET A 54 5.74 12.73 -12.71
C MET A 54 5.86 11.50 -11.80
N VAL A 55 7.07 11.11 -11.43
CA VAL A 55 7.33 9.95 -10.54
C VAL A 55 6.76 10.22 -9.14
N ARG A 56 6.91 11.44 -8.61
CA ARG A 56 6.32 11.84 -7.33
C ARG A 56 4.79 11.73 -7.35
N ARG A 57 4.15 12.19 -8.44
CA ARG A 57 2.68 12.12 -8.59
C ARG A 57 2.20 10.67 -8.64
N LEU A 58 2.85 9.82 -9.44
CA LEU A 58 2.55 8.39 -9.50
C LEU A 58 2.74 7.71 -8.14
N LEU A 59 3.82 8.02 -7.43
CA LEU A 59 4.07 7.46 -6.09
C LEU A 59 2.99 7.91 -5.10
N SER A 60 2.54 9.17 -5.21
CA SER A 60 1.45 9.69 -4.38
C SER A 60 0.13 8.97 -4.60
N ILE A 61 -0.23 8.72 -5.86
CA ILE A 61 -1.44 7.94 -6.20
C ILE A 61 -1.29 6.52 -5.65
N SER A 62 -0.12 5.90 -5.84
CA SER A 62 0.17 4.56 -5.37
C SER A 62 0.10 4.45 -3.83
N ASN A 63 0.69 5.40 -3.09
CA ASN A 63 0.59 5.49 -1.63
C ASN A 63 -0.87 5.66 -1.17
N GLY A 64 -1.61 6.59 -1.81
CA GLY A 64 -3.02 6.82 -1.50
C GLY A 64 -3.87 5.57 -1.73
N TRP A 65 -3.60 4.82 -2.79
CA TRP A 65 -4.26 3.54 -3.07
C TRP A 65 -4.00 2.51 -1.97
N MET A 66 -2.77 2.39 -1.47
CA MET A 66 -2.46 1.47 -0.37
C MET A 66 -3.22 1.83 0.91
N VAL A 67 -3.31 3.12 1.25
CA VAL A 67 -4.09 3.59 2.41
C VAL A 67 -5.58 3.29 2.22
N PHE A 68 -6.11 3.53 1.02
CA PHE A 68 -7.50 3.19 0.68
C PHE A 68 -7.79 1.71 0.89
N LEU A 69 -6.91 0.82 0.39
CA LEU A 69 -7.07 -0.63 0.56
C LEU A 69 -7.04 -1.06 2.03
N MET A 70 -6.21 -0.42 2.87
CA MET A 70 -6.25 -0.67 4.32
C MET A 70 -7.62 -0.29 4.92
N GLY A 71 -8.14 0.90 4.58
CA GLY A 71 -9.46 1.32 5.02
C GLY A 71 -10.57 0.38 4.54
N ALA A 72 -10.53 -0.01 3.26
CA ALA A 72 -11.46 -0.98 2.68
C ALA A 72 -11.40 -2.32 3.41
N THR A 73 -10.20 -2.80 3.77
CA THR A 73 -10.02 -4.02 4.56
C THR A 73 -10.76 -3.95 5.89
N VAL A 74 -10.63 -2.84 6.62
CA VAL A 74 -11.32 -2.63 7.90
C VAL A 74 -12.83 -2.62 7.70
N LEU A 75 -13.33 -1.90 6.69
CA LEU A 75 -14.76 -1.85 6.39
C LEU A 75 -15.32 -3.23 6.03
N ILE A 76 -14.60 -4.00 5.19
CA ILE A 76 -14.99 -5.36 4.83
C ILE A 76 -15.03 -6.26 6.07
N TYR A 77 -14.02 -6.17 6.94
CA TYR A 77 -14.01 -6.95 8.18
C TYR A 77 -15.25 -6.69 9.04
N PHE A 78 -15.66 -5.42 9.21
CA PHE A 78 -16.89 -5.08 9.92
C PHE A 78 -18.16 -5.54 9.20
N ALA A 79 -18.21 -5.39 7.87
CA ALA A 79 -19.36 -5.83 7.08
C ALA A 79 -19.57 -7.34 7.13
N VAL A 80 -18.49 -8.13 7.13
CA VAL A 80 -18.56 -9.60 7.20
C VAL A 80 -18.82 -10.08 8.63
N SER A 81 -18.16 -9.50 9.64
CA SER A 81 -18.35 -9.90 11.04
C SER A 81 -19.72 -9.53 11.62
N SER A 82 -20.46 -8.64 10.97
CA SER A 82 -21.84 -8.29 11.34
C SER A 82 -22.90 -9.16 10.67
N MET A 83 -22.51 -10.04 9.73
CA MET A 83 -23.41 -11.05 9.19
C MET A 83 -23.55 -12.20 10.21
N PRO A 84 -24.78 -12.51 10.67
CA PRO A 84 -25.02 -13.62 11.60
C PRO A 84 -24.79 -15.00 10.96
#